data_AF-A0A544Z6J7-F1
#
_entry.id   AF-A0A544Z6J7-F1
#
_cell.length_a   1.000
_cell.length_b   1.000
_cell.length_c   1.000
_cell.angle_alpha   90.00
_cell.angle_beta   90.00
_cell.angle_gamma   90.00
#
_symmetry.space_group_name_H-M   'P 1'
#
loop_
_entity.id
_entity.type
_entity.pdbx_description
1 polymer ?
#
loop_
_entity_poly.entity_id
_entity_poly.type
_entity_poly.pdbx_seq_one_letter_code
_entity_poly.pdbx_strand_id
1 'polypeptide(L)'
;MGLNIVVGMLADLDESELDESEPDDLAGDELPPPAPAEVAAEDRLLKDVYSRGPRYGVEIDEGARMIGSEHEAGSAYDHLVHHSDCEGFYVPVDFAPVFYDKEMTGGWVGSSQRLLEECRRIAARLGLPEDLDPWGDEVSAAVEADTEGAEGRHRYGVESFTCLQVMAAARHSIATGAAIVFC
;
A
#
# COMPACT_ATOMS: atom_id res chain seq x y z
N MET A 1 -4.08 7.76 -3.16
CA MET A 1 -5.01 6.93 -3.96
C MET A 1 -4.37 5.91 -4.92
N GLY A 2 -3.45 6.27 -5.84
CA GLY A 2 -2.93 5.32 -6.88
C GLY A 2 -2.34 4.01 -6.34
N LEU A 3 -1.56 4.09 -5.27
CA LEU A 3 -0.88 2.92 -4.68
C LEU A 3 -1.86 1.91 -4.05
N ASN A 4 -2.93 2.40 -3.42
CA ASN A 4 -3.92 1.56 -2.73
C ASN A 4 -4.70 0.67 -3.71
N ILE A 5 -4.86 1.11 -4.96
CA ILE A 5 -5.52 0.32 -6.02
C ILE A 5 -4.66 -0.86 -6.41
N VAL A 6 -3.40 -0.58 -6.78
CA VAL A 6 -2.42 -1.61 -7.14
C VAL A 6 -2.32 -2.61 -6.01
N VAL A 7 -2.30 -2.12 -4.78
CA VAL A 7 -2.21 -2.95 -3.59
C VAL A 7 -3.47 -3.77 -3.32
N GLY A 8 -4.66 -3.17 -3.41
CA GLY A 8 -5.93 -3.89 -3.32
C GLY A 8 -5.94 -5.05 -4.31
N MET A 9 -5.60 -4.76 -5.57
CA MET A 9 -5.49 -5.72 -6.68
C MET A 9 -4.41 -6.79 -6.47
N LEU A 10 -3.31 -6.47 -5.79
CA LEU A 10 -2.28 -7.45 -5.44
C LEU A 10 -2.67 -8.32 -4.23
N ALA A 11 -3.61 -7.91 -3.38
CA ALA A 11 -4.00 -8.63 -2.17
C ALA A 11 -4.82 -9.91 -2.45
N ASP A 12 -5.43 -10.01 -3.63
CA ASP A 12 -6.11 -11.21 -4.13
C ASP A 12 -5.17 -12.23 -4.80
N LEU A 13 -3.92 -11.84 -5.09
CA LEU A 13 -2.96 -12.73 -5.74
C LEU A 13 -2.25 -13.71 -4.77
N ASP A 14 -2.67 -13.76 -3.51
CA ASP A 14 -2.10 -14.67 -2.51
C ASP A 14 -2.96 -15.94 -2.38
N GLU A 15 -2.57 -16.96 -3.14
CA GLU A 15 -3.27 -18.25 -3.23
C GLU A 15 -3.28 -19.01 -1.90
N SER A 16 -4.40 -18.94 -1.18
CA SER A 16 -4.95 -20.10 -0.47
C SER A 16 -6.44 -19.90 -0.21
N GLU A 17 -7.25 -20.80 -0.78
CA GLU A 17 -8.72 -20.93 -0.68
C GLU A 17 -9.53 -20.32 -1.83
N LEU A 18 -9.51 -21.00 -2.99
CA LEU A 18 -10.47 -20.77 -4.08
C LEU A 18 -11.74 -21.63 -3.88
N ASP A 19 -12.88 -20.97 -3.73
CA ASP A 19 -14.22 -21.51 -3.92
C ASP A 19 -14.55 -21.48 -5.43
N GLU A 20 -14.89 -22.63 -6.02
CA GLU A 20 -14.92 -22.89 -7.47
C GLU A 20 -16.16 -22.31 -8.21
N SER A 21 -16.66 -21.12 -7.88
CA SER A 21 -17.95 -20.66 -8.46
C SER A 21 -18.05 -19.30 -9.16
N GLU A 22 -16.96 -18.56 -9.40
CA GLU A 22 -16.93 -17.51 -10.44
C GLU A 22 -15.58 -17.48 -11.18
N PRO A 23 -15.54 -17.20 -12.50
CA PRO A 23 -14.29 -17.13 -13.24
C PRO A 23 -13.47 -15.93 -12.76
N ASP A 24 -12.34 -16.26 -12.13
CA ASP A 24 -11.31 -15.33 -11.69
C ASP A 24 -10.57 -14.76 -12.91
N ASP A 25 -11.02 -13.59 -13.39
CA ASP A 25 -10.40 -12.83 -14.48
C ASP A 25 -9.12 -12.06 -14.03
N LEU A 26 -8.61 -12.29 -12.80
CA LEU A 26 -7.45 -11.57 -12.24
C LEU A 26 -6.17 -12.42 -12.07
N ALA A 27 -6.19 -13.70 -12.48
CA ALA A 27 -5.05 -14.62 -12.41
C ALA A 27 -3.97 -14.39 -13.49
N GLY A 28 -3.45 -13.16 -13.62
CA GLY A 28 -2.35 -12.80 -14.52
C GLY A 28 -1.20 -12.11 -13.80
N ASP A 29 0.06 -12.40 -14.20
CA ASP A 29 1.25 -11.67 -13.72
C ASP A 29 1.21 -10.16 -14.03
N GLU A 30 0.39 -9.78 -15.01
CA GLU A 30 0.24 -8.42 -15.50
C GLU A 30 -0.58 -7.56 -14.51
N LEU A 31 -0.02 -6.39 -14.16
CA LEU A 31 -0.75 -5.41 -13.38
C LEU A 31 -1.95 -4.86 -14.18
N PRO A 32 -3.06 -4.55 -13.52
CA PRO A 32 -4.22 -3.93 -14.16
C PRO A 32 -3.85 -2.57 -14.76
N PRO A 33 -4.61 -2.04 -15.74
CA PRO A 33 -4.34 -0.72 -16.27
C PRO A 33 -4.48 0.36 -15.18
N PRO A 34 -3.69 1.45 -15.23
CA PRO A 34 -3.90 2.61 -14.35
C PRO A 34 -5.33 3.12 -14.47
N ALA A 35 -5.95 3.47 -13.35
CA ALA A 35 -7.31 3.96 -13.30
C ALA A 35 -7.38 5.31 -12.57
N PRO A 36 -8.28 6.23 -12.99
CA PRO A 36 -8.57 7.43 -12.22
C PRO A 36 -9.04 7.09 -10.79
N ALA A 37 -8.78 8.00 -9.85
CA ALA A 37 -9.11 7.88 -8.44
C ALA A 37 -10.60 7.57 -8.17
N GLU A 38 -11.50 8.07 -9.00
CA GLU A 38 -12.94 7.86 -8.87
C GLU A 38 -13.35 6.45 -9.26
N VAL A 39 -12.70 5.87 -10.29
CA VAL A 39 -12.95 4.50 -10.73
C VAL A 39 -12.36 3.52 -9.72
N ALA A 40 -11.17 3.85 -9.25
CA ALA A 40 -10.44 3.16 -8.19
C ALA A 40 -11.22 3.05 -6.87
N ALA A 41 -11.87 4.12 -6.43
CA ALA A 41 -12.68 4.11 -5.21
C ALA A 41 -13.88 3.15 -5.32
N GLU A 42 -14.31 2.85 -6.55
CA GLU A 42 -15.41 1.92 -6.81
C GLU A 42 -14.95 0.46 -6.92
N ASP A 43 -13.65 0.20 -6.90
CA ASP A 43 -13.05 -1.13 -7.00
C ASP A 43 -13.57 -2.07 -5.89
N ARG A 44 -14.07 -3.25 -6.31
CA ARG A 44 -14.74 -4.19 -5.41
C ARG A 44 -13.77 -4.78 -4.39
N LEU A 45 -12.57 -5.12 -4.85
CA LEU A 45 -11.56 -5.74 -4.02
C LEU A 45 -11.03 -4.75 -2.99
N LEU A 46 -10.76 -3.51 -3.40
CA LEU A 46 -10.38 -2.46 -2.46
C LEU A 46 -11.48 -2.19 -1.41
N LYS A 47 -12.75 -2.18 -1.82
CA LYS A 47 -13.89 -2.06 -0.88
C LYS A 47 -13.99 -3.23 0.08
N ASP A 48 -13.77 -4.45 -0.39
CA ASP A 48 -13.83 -5.66 0.43
C ASP A 48 -12.69 -5.68 1.44
N VAL A 49 -11.48 -5.29 1.04
CA VAL A 49 -10.33 -5.13 1.95
C VAL A 49 -10.62 -4.07 3.01
N TYR A 50 -11.09 -2.88 2.63
CA TYR A 50 -11.45 -1.84 3.60
C TYR A 50 -12.54 -2.29 4.58
N SER A 51 -13.57 -2.98 4.09
CA SER A 51 -14.70 -3.44 4.91
C SER A 51 -14.28 -4.52 5.91
N ARG A 52 -13.29 -5.34 5.55
CA ARG A 52 -12.74 -6.40 6.40
C ARG A 52 -11.79 -5.88 7.48
N GLY A 53 -11.07 -4.80 7.20
CA GLY A 53 -9.98 -4.31 8.06
C GLY A 53 -8.69 -5.13 7.89
N PRO A 54 -7.64 -4.81 8.69
CA PRO A 54 -6.34 -5.46 8.58
C PRO A 54 -6.43 -6.94 8.92
N ARG A 55 -5.62 -7.76 8.23
CA ARG A 55 -5.44 -9.18 8.56
C ARG A 55 -4.75 -9.35 9.90
N TYR A 56 -3.88 -8.41 10.27
CA TYR A 56 -3.32 -8.33 11.62
C TYR A 56 -3.39 -6.91 12.17
N GLY A 57 -4.16 -6.73 13.25
CA GLY A 57 -4.37 -5.41 13.83
C GLY A 57 -4.60 -5.43 15.33
N VAL A 58 -4.49 -4.24 15.93
CA VAL A 58 -4.84 -4.01 17.33
C VAL A 58 -5.74 -2.79 17.42
N GLU A 59 -6.97 -3.01 17.85
CA GLU A 59 -7.95 -1.98 18.17
C GLU A 59 -7.79 -1.58 19.65
N ILE A 60 -7.55 -0.30 19.91
CA ILE A 60 -7.38 0.29 21.23
C ILE A 60 -8.57 1.24 21.42
N ASP A 61 -9.68 0.73 21.96
CA ASP A 61 -10.83 1.58 22.34
C ASP A 61 -10.97 1.54 23.88
N GLU A 62 -12.05 0.97 24.41
CA GLU A 62 -12.20 0.72 25.86
C GLU A 62 -11.24 -0.38 26.40
N GLY A 63 -10.39 -0.93 25.53
CA GLY A 63 -9.36 -1.93 25.79
C GLY A 63 -8.63 -2.33 24.50
N ALA A 64 -7.55 -3.12 24.61
CA ALA A 64 -6.81 -3.62 23.46
C ALA A 64 -7.40 -4.94 22.96
N ARG A 65 -7.84 -4.97 21.69
CA ARG A 65 -8.35 -6.16 21.00
C ARG A 65 -7.45 -6.48 19.81
N MET A 66 -6.96 -7.72 19.75
CA MET A 66 -6.20 -8.23 18.61
C MET A 66 -7.12 -8.77 17.52
N ILE A 67 -6.79 -8.48 16.27
CA ILE A 67 -7.45 -8.95 15.04
C ILE A 67 -6.45 -9.85 14.31
N GLY A 68 -6.82 -11.08 14.00
CA GLY A 68 -5.98 -12.05 13.27
C GLY A 68 -4.58 -12.26 13.86
N SER A 69 -3.60 -12.54 12.99
CA SER A 69 -2.24 -12.92 13.37
C SER A 69 -1.19 -12.44 12.36
N GLU A 70 0.07 -12.32 12.79
CA GLU A 70 1.20 -11.94 11.93
C GLU A 70 1.34 -12.85 10.70
N HIS A 71 1.00 -14.14 10.83
CA HIS A 71 1.04 -15.08 9.71
C HIS A 71 0.06 -14.69 8.59
N GLU A 72 -1.14 -14.25 8.96
CA GLU A 72 -2.17 -13.81 8.01
C GLU A 72 -1.81 -12.49 7.32
N ALA A 73 -0.93 -11.68 7.94
CA ALA A 73 -0.49 -10.39 7.41
C ALA A 73 0.85 -10.43 6.65
N GLY A 74 1.63 -11.51 6.74
CA GLY A 74 3.01 -11.56 6.24
C GLY A 74 3.19 -11.27 4.74
N SER A 75 2.16 -11.52 3.93
CA SER A 75 2.09 -11.23 2.49
C SER A 75 1.22 -10.00 2.18
N ALA A 76 0.45 -9.52 3.14
CA ALA A 76 -0.55 -8.48 2.97
C ALA A 76 0.07 -7.08 2.99
N TYR A 77 -0.71 -6.11 2.53
CA TYR A 77 -0.31 -4.71 2.47
C TYR A 77 -1.07 -3.87 3.51
N ASP A 78 -1.27 -4.45 4.69
CA ASP A 78 -2.17 -3.90 5.70
C ASP A 78 -1.71 -2.51 6.17
N HIS A 79 -0.39 -2.28 6.29
CA HIS A 79 0.14 -0.98 6.73
C HIS A 79 -0.13 0.11 5.70
N LEU A 80 -0.12 -0.20 4.41
CA LEU A 80 -0.40 0.74 3.34
C LEU A 80 -1.91 0.92 3.09
N VAL A 81 -2.69 -0.16 3.09
CA VAL A 81 -4.14 -0.08 2.78
C VAL A 81 -4.92 0.54 3.92
N HIS A 82 -4.69 0.11 5.17
CA HIS A 82 -5.53 0.55 6.29
C HIS A 82 -5.12 1.89 6.88
N HIS A 83 -4.06 2.49 6.35
CA HIS A 83 -3.66 3.85 6.69
C HIS A 83 -4.39 4.86 5.79
N SER A 84 -4.74 6.02 6.34
CA SER A 84 -5.38 7.08 5.57
C SER A 84 -4.32 7.85 4.77
N ASP A 85 -4.56 8.06 3.47
CA ASP A 85 -3.63 8.79 2.60
C ASP A 85 -3.57 10.31 2.89
N CYS A 86 -4.34 10.78 3.87
CA CYS A 86 -4.35 12.16 4.34
C CYS A 86 -4.32 12.31 5.86
N GLU A 87 -4.33 11.23 6.65
CA GLU A 87 -4.32 11.30 8.12
C GLU A 87 -3.56 10.12 8.75
N GLY A 88 -2.93 10.33 9.91
CA GLY A 88 -2.33 9.27 10.73
C GLY A 88 -0.81 9.21 10.67
N PHE A 89 -0.24 8.13 11.22
CA PHE A 89 1.21 8.03 11.46
C PHE A 89 1.82 6.72 10.94
N TYR A 90 3.04 6.83 10.41
CA TYR A 90 3.99 5.71 10.43
C TYR A 90 5.12 6.02 11.40
N VAL A 91 5.37 5.12 12.35
CA VAL A 91 6.44 5.31 13.34
C VAL A 91 7.64 4.42 13.01
N PRO A 92 8.86 4.78 13.43
CA PRO A 92 10.08 4.03 13.12
C PRO A 92 10.28 2.83 14.06
N VAL A 93 9.22 2.06 14.31
CA VAL A 93 9.24 0.86 15.16
C VAL A 93 8.72 -0.31 14.35
N ASP A 94 9.50 -1.40 14.33
CA ASP A 94 9.08 -2.62 13.65
C ASP A 94 8.04 -3.37 14.49
N PHE A 95 6.80 -3.35 14.02
CA PHE A 95 5.71 -4.17 14.52
C PHE A 95 4.85 -4.63 13.36
N ALA A 96 4.34 -5.85 13.46
CA ALA A 96 3.49 -6.43 12.44
C ALA A 96 2.03 -5.94 12.47
N PRO A 97 1.33 -5.76 13.61
CA PRO A 97 -0.08 -5.40 13.60
C PRO A 97 -0.28 -3.90 13.32
N VAL A 98 -1.25 -3.55 12.48
CA VAL A 98 -1.66 -2.14 12.34
C VAL A 98 -2.49 -1.73 13.56
N PHE A 99 -2.14 -0.62 14.21
CA PHE A 99 -2.90 -0.12 15.36
C PHE A 99 -4.02 0.81 14.91
N TYR A 100 -5.21 0.64 15.49
CA TYR A 100 -6.34 1.52 15.36
C TYR A 100 -6.78 2.05 16.72
N ASP A 101 -6.92 3.36 16.84
CA ASP A 101 -7.46 4.03 18.01
C ASP A 101 -8.26 5.27 17.57
N LYS A 102 -9.56 5.28 17.86
CA LYS A 102 -10.46 6.37 17.48
C LYS A 102 -10.15 7.69 18.20
N GLU A 103 -9.46 7.65 19.34
CA GLU A 103 -9.04 8.83 20.09
C GLU A 103 -7.73 9.43 19.55
N MET A 104 -6.99 8.68 18.73
CA MET A 104 -5.76 9.14 18.11
C MET A 104 -6.04 9.93 16.84
N THR A 105 -5.31 11.04 16.64
CA THR A 105 -5.38 11.81 15.40
C THR A 105 -5.05 10.93 14.19
N GLY A 106 -5.97 10.86 13.23
CA GLY A 106 -5.85 10.03 12.03
C GLY A 106 -6.11 8.54 12.21
N GLY A 107 -6.47 8.08 13.42
CA GLY A 107 -7.03 6.76 13.68
C GLY A 107 -6.06 5.58 13.61
N TRP A 108 -5.07 5.61 12.71
CA TRP A 108 -4.22 4.45 12.39
C TRP A 108 -2.72 4.73 12.58
N VAL A 109 -2.01 3.75 13.16
CA VAL A 109 -0.54 3.73 13.25
C VAL A 109 0.01 2.51 12.52
N GLY A 110 0.86 2.79 11.53
CA GLY A 110 1.65 1.78 10.84
C GLY A 110 3.13 1.79 11.26
N SER A 111 3.83 0.72 10.90
CA SER A 111 5.27 0.57 11.04
C SER A 111 5.96 1.08 9.78
N SER A 112 6.96 1.96 9.93
CA SER A 112 7.76 2.43 8.79
C SER A 112 8.57 1.29 8.16
N GLN A 113 8.94 0.29 8.94
CA GLN A 113 9.66 -0.90 8.49
C GLN A 113 8.77 -1.78 7.61
N ARG A 114 7.55 -2.06 8.08
CA ARG A 114 6.58 -2.88 7.33
C ARG A 114 6.06 -2.13 6.10
N LEU A 115 5.83 -0.83 6.20
CA LEU A 115 5.54 0.04 5.05
C LEU A 115 6.64 -0.05 3.98
N LEU A 116 7.92 0.02 4.38
CA LEU A 116 9.02 -0.06 3.43
C LEU A 116 9.09 -1.45 2.75
N GLU A 117 8.80 -2.53 3.47
CA GLU A 117 8.69 -3.88 2.91
C GLU A 117 7.56 -3.99 1.89
N GLU A 118 6.38 -3.46 2.23
CA GLU A 118 5.21 -3.38 1.35
C GLU A 118 5.53 -2.60 0.08
N CYS A 119 6.11 -1.40 0.20
CA CYS A 119 6.47 -0.62 -0.98
C CYS A 119 7.56 -1.30 -1.83
N ARG A 120 8.50 -2.05 -1.25
CA ARG A 120 9.48 -2.83 -2.04
C ARG A 120 8.82 -3.90 -2.89
N ARG A 121 7.78 -4.57 -2.38
CA ARG A 121 7.00 -5.55 -3.17
C ARG A 121 6.30 -4.88 -4.35
N ILE A 122 5.71 -3.71 -4.12
CA ILE A 122 5.07 -2.91 -5.19
C ILE A 122 6.12 -2.45 -6.21
N ALA A 123 7.25 -1.92 -5.75
CA ALA A 123 8.34 -1.47 -6.61
C ALA A 123 8.87 -2.59 -7.51
N ALA A 124 8.98 -3.82 -6.99
CA ALA A 124 9.34 -4.99 -7.77
C ALA A 124 8.31 -5.30 -8.87
N ARG A 125 7.00 -5.20 -8.56
CA ARG A 125 5.92 -5.40 -9.55
C ARG A 125 5.87 -4.29 -10.61
N LEU A 126 6.19 -3.05 -10.23
CA LEU A 126 6.26 -1.90 -11.14
C LEU A 126 7.54 -1.87 -11.98
N GLY A 127 8.55 -2.70 -11.66
CA GLY A 127 9.85 -2.68 -12.32
C GLY A 127 10.67 -1.43 -12.00
N LEU A 128 10.58 -0.92 -10.77
CA LEU A 128 11.34 0.23 -10.30
C LEU A 128 12.76 -0.17 -9.89
N PRO A 129 13.81 0.51 -10.40
CA PRO A 129 15.17 0.34 -9.90
C PRO A 129 15.29 0.76 -8.43
N GLU A 130 16.09 0.04 -7.65
CA GLU A 130 16.29 0.32 -6.22
C GLU A 130 17.04 1.64 -5.98
N ASP A 131 17.92 2.03 -6.90
CA ASP A 131 18.76 3.22 -6.86
C ASP A 131 18.15 4.42 -7.60
N LEU A 132 16.91 4.30 -8.08
CA LEU A 132 16.19 5.39 -8.73
C LEU A 132 15.99 6.56 -7.75
N ASP A 133 16.45 7.75 -8.14
CA ASP A 133 16.30 8.95 -7.33
C ASP A 133 14.82 9.37 -7.26
N PRO A 134 14.16 9.31 -6.09
CA PRO A 134 12.75 9.69 -5.95
C PRO A 134 12.51 11.17 -6.31
N TRP A 135 13.53 12.03 -6.23
CA TRP A 135 13.44 13.45 -6.57
C TRP A 135 13.97 13.78 -7.98
N GLY A 136 14.31 12.77 -8.77
CA GLY A 136 14.80 12.96 -10.14
C GLY A 136 13.71 13.48 -11.08
N ASP A 137 14.11 14.31 -12.04
CA ASP A 137 13.20 14.87 -13.06
C ASP A 137 12.48 13.75 -13.85
N GLU A 138 13.14 12.61 -14.05
CA GLU A 138 12.55 11.46 -14.76
C GLU A 138 11.34 10.85 -14.02
N VAL A 139 11.33 10.88 -12.69
CA VAL A 139 10.23 10.36 -11.87
C VAL A 139 9.04 11.31 -11.93
N SER A 140 9.28 12.62 -11.86
CA SER A 140 8.23 13.63 -11.99
C SER A 140 7.66 13.67 -13.41
N ALA A 141 8.50 13.55 -14.43
CA ALA A 141 8.06 13.54 -15.83
C ALA A 141 7.19 12.33 -16.17
N ALA A 142 7.42 11.18 -15.53
CA ALA A 142 6.62 9.98 -15.75
C ALA A 142 5.15 10.15 -15.31
N VAL A 143 4.86 11.03 -14.33
CA VAL A 143 3.49 11.30 -13.86
C VAL A 143 2.64 11.99 -14.94
N GLU A 144 3.25 12.90 -15.68
CA GLU A 144 2.59 13.74 -16.70
C GLU A 144 2.71 13.14 -18.13
N ALA A 145 3.40 12.03 -18.27
CA ALA A 145 3.66 11.40 -19.56
C ALA A 145 2.40 10.74 -20.13
N ASP A 146 2.28 10.76 -21.46
CA ASP A 146 1.31 9.92 -22.15
C ASP A 146 1.69 8.44 -21.94
N THR A 147 0.72 7.65 -21.46
CA THR A 147 0.90 6.24 -21.14
C THR A 147 0.52 5.33 -22.31
N GLU A 148 0.06 5.88 -23.44
CA GLU A 148 -0.29 5.10 -24.63
C GLU A 148 0.92 4.31 -25.16
N GLY A 149 0.84 2.98 -25.07
CA GLY A 149 1.93 2.07 -25.47
C GLY A 149 3.13 2.04 -24.52
N ALA A 150 3.05 2.69 -23.36
CA ALA A 150 4.09 2.62 -22.33
C ALA A 150 4.06 1.27 -21.60
N GLU A 151 5.24 0.80 -21.18
CA GLU A 151 5.41 -0.47 -20.45
C GLU A 151 6.05 -0.23 -19.07
N GLY A 152 5.82 -1.17 -18.15
CA GLY A 152 6.38 -1.16 -16.79
C GLY A 152 6.12 0.16 -16.06
N ARG A 153 7.12 0.67 -15.34
CA ARG A 153 7.02 1.93 -14.57
C ARG A 153 6.52 3.15 -15.35
N HIS A 154 6.72 3.19 -16.67
CA HIS A 154 6.27 4.30 -17.50
C HIS A 154 4.76 4.24 -17.78
N ARG A 155 4.17 3.05 -17.76
CA ARG A 155 2.71 2.86 -17.79
C ARG A 155 2.07 3.34 -16.49
N TYR A 156 2.76 3.14 -15.37
CA TYR A 156 2.31 3.41 -14.01
C TYR A 156 3.00 4.63 -13.39
N GLY A 157 3.00 5.77 -14.10
CA GLY A 157 3.77 6.95 -13.69
C GLY A 157 3.40 7.47 -12.30
N VAL A 158 2.10 7.56 -12.01
CA VAL A 158 1.55 8.04 -10.71
C VAL A 158 1.90 7.09 -9.58
N GLU A 159 1.72 5.79 -9.79
CA GLU A 159 1.98 4.75 -8.80
C GLU A 159 3.49 4.61 -8.55
N SER A 160 4.29 4.71 -9.61
CA SER A 160 5.75 4.72 -9.54
C SER A 160 6.27 5.89 -8.72
N PHE A 161 5.81 7.10 -9.04
CA PHE A 161 6.11 8.31 -8.27
C PHE A 161 5.70 8.13 -6.80
N THR A 162 4.45 7.75 -6.55
CA THR A 162 3.92 7.60 -5.19
C THR A 162 4.72 6.57 -4.39
N CYS A 163 5.01 5.40 -4.98
CA CYS A 163 5.80 4.35 -4.36
C CYS A 163 7.18 4.86 -3.93
N LEU A 164 7.88 5.57 -4.82
CA LEU A 164 9.21 6.12 -4.55
C LEU A 164 9.18 7.17 -3.43
N GLN A 165 8.18 8.06 -3.40
CA GLN A 165 8.04 9.06 -2.35
C GLN A 165 7.81 8.40 -0.98
N VAL A 166 6.92 7.43 -0.91
CA VAL A 166 6.61 6.72 0.34
C VAL A 166 7.80 5.89 0.81
N MET A 167 8.50 5.20 -0.10
CA MET A 167 9.76 4.50 0.21
C MET A 167 10.83 5.44 0.74
N ALA A 168 10.99 6.62 0.15
CA ALA A 168 11.94 7.62 0.61
C ALA A 168 11.60 8.14 2.01
N ALA A 169 10.32 8.43 2.27
CA ALA A 169 9.83 8.84 3.57
C ALA A 169 10.04 7.75 4.64
N ALA A 170 9.73 6.48 4.32
CA ALA A 170 9.95 5.34 5.20
C ALA A 170 11.43 5.13 5.53
N ARG A 171 12.31 5.19 4.53
CA ARG A 171 13.77 5.14 4.76
C ARG A 171 14.25 6.28 5.66
N HIS A 172 13.74 7.50 5.44
CA HIS A 172 14.11 8.65 6.24
C HIS A 172 13.62 8.54 7.69
N SER A 173 12.37 8.10 7.89
CA SER A 173 11.80 7.78 9.21
C SER A 173 12.67 6.79 9.98
N ILE A 174 12.98 5.64 9.36
CA ILE A 174 13.82 4.59 9.97
C ILE A 174 15.22 5.13 10.32
N ALA A 175 15.84 5.89 9.42
CA ALA A 175 17.21 6.38 9.61
C ALA A 175 17.30 7.45 10.72
N THR A 176 16.25 8.24 10.92
CA THR A 176 16.26 9.39 11.84
C THR A 176 15.56 9.11 13.16
N GLY A 177 14.69 8.09 13.22
CA GLY A 177 13.80 7.88 14.35
C GLY A 177 12.62 8.88 14.37
N ALA A 178 12.33 9.57 13.27
CA ALA A 178 11.16 10.45 13.15
C ALA A 178 9.93 9.68 12.63
N ALA A 179 8.73 10.09 13.04
CA ALA A 179 7.49 9.59 12.45
C ALA A 179 7.21 10.27 11.10
N ILE A 180 6.59 9.54 10.18
CA ILE A 180 5.93 10.10 9.00
C ILE A 180 4.54 10.56 9.43
N VAL A 181 4.20 11.80 9.08
CA VAL A 181 2.90 12.42 9.37
C VAL A 181 2.32 12.93 8.06
N PHE A 182 1.07 12.57 7.77
CA PHE A 182 0.29 13.15 6.68
C PHE A 182 -0.61 14.25 7.27
N CYS A 183 -0.61 15.43 6.65
CA CYS A 183 -1.25 16.66 7.13
C CYS A 183 -1.95 17.43 6.02
#